data_AF-A0A178WB92-F1
#
_entry.id   AF-A0A178WB92-F1
#
_cell.length_a   1.000
_cell.length_b   1.000
_cell.length_c   1.000
_cell.angle_alpha   90.00
_cell.angle_beta   90.00
_cell.angle_gamma   90.00
#
_symmetry.space_group_name_H-M   'P 1'
#
loop_
_entity.id
_entity.type
_entity.pdbx_description
1 polymer ?
#
loop_
_entity_poly.entity_id
_entity_poly.type
_entity_poly.pdbx_seq_one_letter_code
_entity_poly.pdbx_strand_id
1 'polypeptide(L)'
;MARGGKEEGEKHIGLLKLAQTLSFLLIFMAGIIIGLAASSHIDRYFNSLPRMFSSTTNLQSIPFSTPDYSNCTIIHRDCTGNDDNESDDGGVKAEKPKVRDCWSIDGFVRPENLSHGMTDDELFWRASMVPVKEEYPYDRVPKVAFMFLTRGPLPMLPLWEKFFKGNEKYLSVYVHTPPGYDMNVSRDSPFYDRQIPSQVRFDAGQ
;
A
#
# COMPACT_ATOMS: atom_id res chain seq x y z
N MET A 1 -6.16 -22.01 -80.87
CA MET A 1 -6.65 -22.40 -79.53
C MET A 1 -5.50 -22.25 -78.54
N ALA A 2 -5.49 -21.21 -77.70
CA ALA A 2 -4.69 -21.14 -76.45
C ALA A 2 -4.90 -19.76 -75.80
N ARG A 3 -6.11 -19.52 -75.27
CA ARG A 3 -6.43 -18.30 -74.49
C ARG A 3 -7.39 -18.70 -73.37
N GLY A 4 -6.88 -19.50 -72.43
CA GLY A 4 -7.67 -20.02 -71.30
C GLY A 4 -6.89 -20.27 -70.00
N GLY A 5 -5.55 -20.38 -70.03
CA GLY A 5 -4.78 -20.79 -68.85
C GLY A 5 -4.37 -19.68 -67.88
N LYS A 6 -4.62 -18.39 -68.17
CA LYS A 6 -4.07 -17.27 -67.36
C LYS A 6 -5.06 -16.73 -66.31
N GLU A 7 -6.36 -16.89 -66.52
CA GLU A 7 -7.39 -16.44 -65.56
C GLU A 7 -7.60 -17.40 -64.37
N GLU A 8 -7.25 -18.69 -64.51
CA GLU A 8 -7.42 -19.65 -63.42
C GLU A 8 -6.40 -19.46 -62.29
N GLY A 9 -5.16 -19.10 -62.61
CA GLY A 9 -4.10 -18.89 -61.62
C GLY A 9 -4.35 -17.72 -60.66
N GLU A 10 -4.97 -16.64 -61.14
CA GLU A 10 -5.31 -15.46 -60.32
C GLU A 10 -6.43 -15.76 -59.32
N LYS A 11 -7.43 -16.56 -59.73
CA LYS A 11 -8.51 -17.01 -58.83
C LYS A 11 -7.97 -17.90 -57.72
N HIS A 12 -7.03 -18.80 -58.04
CA HIS A 12 -6.40 -19.66 -57.05
C HIS A 12 -5.54 -18.87 -56.04
N ILE A 13 -4.79 -17.85 -56.48
CA ILE A 13 -4.04 -16.95 -55.59
C ILE A 13 -4.99 -16.13 -54.70
N GLY A 14 -6.09 -15.62 -55.27
CA GLY A 14 -7.08 -14.81 -54.57
C GLY A 14 -7.83 -15.61 -53.50
N LEU A 15 -8.19 -16.86 -53.81
CA LEU A 15 -8.85 -17.76 -52.86
C LEU A 15 -7.91 -18.14 -51.70
N LEU A 16 -6.62 -18.34 -51.98
CA LEU A 16 -5.61 -18.64 -50.96
C LEU A 16 -5.40 -17.44 -50.02
N LYS A 17 -5.33 -16.22 -50.57
CA LYS A 17 -5.24 -14.98 -49.80
C LYS A 17 -6.49 -14.76 -48.94
N LEU A 18 -7.68 -15.05 -49.49
CA LEU A 18 -8.94 -14.94 -48.78
C LEU A 18 -9.01 -15.93 -47.61
N ALA A 19 -8.65 -17.20 -47.85
CA ALA A 19 -8.57 -18.21 -46.81
C ALA A 19 -7.57 -17.83 -45.71
N GLN A 20 -6.41 -17.28 -46.09
CA GLN A 20 -5.40 -16.81 -45.14
C GLN A 20 -5.91 -15.63 -44.31
N THR A 21 -6.58 -14.65 -44.92
CA THR A 21 -7.18 -13.52 -44.19
C THR A 21 -8.30 -13.96 -43.24
N LEU A 22 -9.14 -14.91 -43.66
CA LEU A 22 -10.19 -15.46 -42.81
C LEU A 22 -9.60 -16.25 -41.63
N SER A 23 -8.53 -17.01 -41.86
CA SER A 23 -7.82 -17.72 -40.79
C SER A 23 -7.26 -16.75 -39.74
N PHE A 24 -6.63 -15.66 -40.15
CA PHE A 24 -6.15 -14.63 -39.22
C PHE A 24 -7.29 -13.97 -38.43
N LEU A 25 -8.43 -13.69 -39.08
CA LEU A 25 -9.58 -13.07 -38.44
C LEU A 25 -10.19 -14.01 -37.38
N LEU A 26 -10.28 -15.31 -37.65
CA LEU A 26 -10.73 -16.30 -36.68
C LEU A 26 -9.80 -16.41 -35.47
N ILE A 27 -8.48 -16.43 -35.69
CA ILE A 27 -7.49 -16.47 -34.60
C ILE A 27 -7.57 -15.19 -33.75
N PHE A 28 -7.71 -14.03 -34.38
CA PHE A 28 -7.85 -12.75 -33.70
C PHE A 28 -9.11 -12.70 -32.82
N MET A 29 -10.26 -13.13 -33.35
CA MET A 29 -11.51 -13.16 -32.60
C MET A 29 -11.47 -14.17 -31.45
N ALA A 30 -10.85 -15.33 -31.64
CA ALA A 30 -10.60 -16.27 -30.55
C ALA A 30 -9.71 -15.65 -29.46
N GLY A 31 -8.67 -14.91 -29.85
CA GLY A 31 -7.81 -14.17 -28.92
C GLY A 31 -8.56 -13.11 -28.11
N ILE A 32 -9.46 -12.34 -28.73
CA ILE A 32 -10.31 -11.37 -28.02
C ILE A 32 -11.22 -12.09 -27.01
N ILE A 33 -11.87 -13.19 -27.41
CA ILE A 33 -12.78 -13.93 -26.51
C ILE A 33 -12.01 -14.51 -25.32
N ILE A 34 -10.81 -15.07 -25.55
CA ILE A 34 -9.94 -15.57 -24.49
C ILE A 34 -9.49 -14.42 -23.57
N GLY A 35 -9.11 -13.27 -24.13
CA GLY A 35 -8.72 -12.09 -23.36
C GLY A 35 -9.85 -11.53 -22.49
N LEU A 36 -11.06 -11.44 -23.02
CA LEU A 36 -12.24 -10.99 -22.27
C LEU A 36 -12.65 -12.00 -21.18
N ALA A 37 -12.60 -13.31 -21.47
CA ALA A 37 -12.87 -14.35 -20.49
C ALA A 37 -11.84 -14.33 -19.35
N ALA A 38 -10.55 -14.16 -19.65
CA ALA A 38 -9.50 -14.05 -18.64
C ALA A 38 -9.67 -12.77 -17.78
N SER A 39 -10.04 -11.64 -18.38
CA SER A 39 -10.28 -10.38 -17.67
C SER A 39 -11.39 -10.51 -16.62
N SER A 40 -12.47 -11.24 -16.92
CA SER A 40 -13.59 -11.44 -16.00
C SER A 40 -13.21 -12.21 -14.72
N HIS A 41 -12.14 -13.01 -14.77
CA HIS A 41 -11.64 -13.76 -13.62
C HIS A 41 -10.66 -12.94 -12.75
N ILE A 42 -10.01 -11.92 -13.33
CA ILE A 42 -9.07 -11.04 -12.62
C ILE A 42 -9.84 -10.09 -11.69
N ASP A 43 -10.98 -9.55 -12.15
CA ASP A 43 -11.86 -8.72 -11.30
C ASP A 43 -12.40 -9.50 -10.09
N ARG A 44 -12.63 -10.81 -10.22
CA ARG A 44 -13.02 -11.66 -9.09
C ARG A 44 -11.90 -11.83 -8.07
N TYR A 45 -10.64 -11.95 -8.48
CA TYR A 45 -9.52 -12.08 -7.55
C TYR A 45 -9.33 -10.81 -6.72
N PHE A 46 -9.34 -9.63 -7.34
CA PHE A 46 -9.20 -8.36 -6.60
C PHE A 46 -10.37 -8.10 -5.65
N ASN A 47 -11.60 -8.45 -6.03
CA ASN A 47 -12.79 -8.27 -5.18
C ASN A 47 -13.01 -9.38 -4.14
N SER A 48 -12.41 -10.57 -4.30
CA SER A 48 -12.54 -11.69 -3.35
C SER A 48 -11.40 -11.82 -2.35
N LEU A 49 -10.27 -11.15 -2.59
CA LEU A 49 -9.13 -11.17 -1.68
C LEU A 49 -9.46 -10.72 -0.23
N PRO A 50 -10.39 -9.78 0.03
CA PRO A 50 -10.77 -9.47 1.41
C PRO A 50 -11.48 -10.63 2.14
N ARG A 51 -12.16 -11.54 1.42
CA ARG A 51 -12.94 -12.65 2.04
C ARG A 51 -12.12 -13.91 2.29
N MET A 52 -11.04 -14.15 1.54
CA MET A 52 -10.22 -15.36 1.77
C MET A 52 -9.33 -15.25 3.01
N PHE A 53 -8.90 -14.05 3.40
CA PHE A 53 -8.13 -13.85 4.63
C PHE A 53 -8.96 -14.00 5.91
N SER A 54 -10.30 -14.00 5.83
CA SER A 54 -11.18 -14.16 7.00
C SER A 54 -11.44 -15.63 7.37
N SER A 55 -11.20 -16.60 6.47
CA SER A 55 -11.79 -17.94 6.61
C SER A 55 -10.84 -19.06 7.05
N THR A 56 -9.53 -18.80 7.20
CA THR A 56 -8.59 -19.85 7.64
C THR A 56 -7.60 -19.34 8.67
N THR A 57 -8.07 -19.18 9.90
CA THR A 57 -7.19 -19.33 11.06
C THR A 57 -7.86 -20.27 12.06
N ASN A 58 -7.44 -21.54 12.02
CA ASN A 58 -7.49 -22.38 13.22
C ASN A 58 -6.53 -21.74 14.23
N LEU A 59 -7.02 -20.81 15.04
CA LEU A 59 -6.26 -20.27 16.16
C LEU A 59 -6.22 -21.36 17.24
N GLN A 60 -5.08 -22.02 17.38
CA GLN A 60 -4.71 -22.62 18.66
C GLN A 60 -4.60 -21.46 19.64
N SER A 61 -5.57 -21.37 20.55
CA SER A 61 -5.52 -20.48 21.69
C SER A 61 -4.24 -20.75 22.47
N ILE A 62 -3.28 -19.85 22.41
CA ILE A 62 -2.22 -19.77 23.41
C ILE A 62 -2.93 -19.51 24.75
N PRO A 63 -2.68 -20.30 25.82
CA PRO A 63 -3.32 -20.05 27.10
C PRO A 63 -2.78 -18.74 27.67
N PHE A 64 -3.55 -17.67 27.47
CA PHE A 64 -3.28 -16.35 28.02
C PHE A 64 -3.62 -16.40 29.50
N SER A 65 -2.60 -16.39 30.35
CA SER A 65 -2.76 -16.00 31.75
C SER A 65 -3.33 -14.59 31.77
N THR A 66 -4.57 -14.43 32.21
CA THR A 66 -5.28 -13.15 32.27
C THR A 66 -4.46 -12.10 33.04
N PRO A 67 -3.90 -11.08 32.39
CA PRO A 67 -3.55 -9.86 33.08
C PRO A 67 -4.86 -9.14 33.37
N ASP A 68 -4.98 -8.68 34.60
CA ASP A 68 -6.08 -7.87 35.12
C ASP A 68 -6.40 -6.72 34.14
N TYR A 69 -7.54 -6.82 33.46
CA TYR A 69 -8.01 -5.87 32.44
C TYR A 69 -8.63 -4.63 33.12
N SER A 70 -7.88 -4.02 34.04
CA SER A 70 -8.18 -2.70 34.60
C SER A 70 -7.39 -1.60 33.89
N ASN A 71 -6.47 -1.96 32.99
CA ASN A 71 -5.61 -1.02 32.28
C ASN A 71 -5.48 -1.39 30.80
N CYS A 72 -6.53 -1.12 30.01
CA CYS A 72 -6.40 -1.02 28.55
C CYS A 72 -5.55 0.21 28.22
N THR A 73 -4.23 0.09 28.34
CA THR A 73 -3.31 1.09 27.81
C THR A 73 -3.19 0.85 26.30
N ILE A 74 -4.25 1.19 25.54
CA ILE A 74 -3.96 1.94 24.32
C ILE A 74 -3.17 3.13 24.85
N ILE A 75 -1.88 3.22 24.51
CA ILE A 75 -1.09 4.39 24.88
C ILE A 75 -1.74 5.59 24.18
N HIS A 76 -2.74 6.16 24.85
CA HIS A 76 -3.10 7.56 24.79
C HIS A 76 -1.86 8.26 25.31
N ARG A 77 -0.92 8.52 24.40
CA ARG A 77 0.06 9.56 24.65
C ARG A 77 -0.81 10.79 24.93
N ASP A 78 -0.71 11.33 26.15
CA ASP A 78 -1.49 12.46 26.62
C ASP A 78 -1.71 13.44 25.46
N CYS A 79 -2.95 13.55 24.98
CA CYS A 79 -3.30 14.54 23.97
C CYS A 79 -3.40 15.95 24.60
N THR A 80 -3.06 16.06 25.89
CA THR A 80 -2.72 17.29 26.60
C THR A 80 -1.25 17.63 26.34
N GLY A 81 -0.97 18.18 25.16
CA GLY A 81 0.27 18.93 24.97
C GLY A 81 0.25 20.17 25.86
N ASN A 82 0.82 20.07 27.06
CA ASN A 82 1.56 21.20 27.63
C ASN A 82 2.92 21.23 26.91
N ASP A 83 2.92 21.76 25.69
CA ASP A 83 4.15 22.18 25.01
C ASP A 83 4.41 23.66 25.38
N ASP A 84 4.47 23.98 26.68
CA ASP A 84 4.91 25.28 27.18
C ASP A 84 6.44 25.25 27.30
N ASN A 85 7.13 25.36 26.15
CA ASN A 85 8.50 25.87 26.06
C ASN A 85 8.73 26.44 24.64
N GLU A 86 7.85 27.34 24.22
CA GLU A 86 8.14 28.31 23.16
C GLU A 86 9.02 29.41 23.78
N SER A 87 10.33 29.34 23.59
CA SER A 87 11.19 30.52 23.72
C SER A 87 10.99 31.36 22.46
N ASP A 88 10.13 32.35 22.62
CA ASP A 88 9.82 33.43 21.68
C ASP A 88 11.10 34.17 21.24
N ASP A 89 11.42 34.11 19.95
CA ASP A 89 11.97 35.25 19.23
C ASP A 89 11.27 35.37 17.86
N GLY A 90 10.07 35.94 17.90
CA GLY A 90 9.78 37.11 17.06
C GLY A 90 9.83 36.94 15.54
N GLY A 91 8.72 36.43 14.96
CA GLY A 91 8.18 37.01 13.72
C GLY A 91 7.50 36.05 12.75
N VAL A 92 6.18 35.86 12.93
CA VAL A 92 5.11 35.85 11.90
C VAL A 92 3.89 35.04 12.41
N LYS A 93 2.77 35.76 12.57
CA LYS A 93 1.35 35.32 12.68
C LYS A 93 1.03 34.09 13.55
N ALA A 94 0.38 34.36 14.68
CA ALA A 94 -0.25 33.38 15.56
C ALA A 94 -1.20 32.43 14.80
N GLU A 95 -0.75 31.21 14.52
CA GLU A 95 -1.62 30.08 14.21
C GLU A 95 -2.12 29.51 15.55
N LYS A 96 -3.44 29.40 15.71
CA LYS A 96 -4.06 28.89 16.94
C LYS A 96 -3.52 27.49 17.27
N PRO A 97 -3.30 27.15 18.56
CA PRO A 97 -2.90 25.81 18.94
C PRO A 97 -4.00 24.82 18.51
N LYS A 98 -3.65 23.88 17.63
CA LYS A 98 -4.57 22.84 17.16
C LYS A 98 -4.86 21.91 18.33
N VAL A 99 -6.04 22.03 18.93
CA VAL A 99 -6.56 21.06 19.90
C VAL A 99 -6.62 19.70 19.18
N ARG A 100 -5.86 18.72 19.68
CA ARG A 100 -5.75 17.40 19.04
C ARG A 100 -6.93 16.53 19.46
N ASP A 101 -7.92 16.41 18.57
CA ASP A 101 -9.08 15.54 18.77
C ASP A 101 -8.74 14.07 18.47
N CYS A 102 -7.95 13.46 19.36
CA CYS A 102 -7.54 12.05 19.28
C CYS A 102 -8.72 11.04 19.32
N TRP A 103 -9.89 11.49 19.75
CA TRP A 103 -11.13 10.72 19.82
C TRP A 103 -11.97 10.79 18.55
N SER A 104 -11.65 11.71 17.64
CA SER A 104 -12.37 11.86 16.39
C SER A 104 -12.00 10.76 15.39
N ILE A 105 -12.98 10.35 14.58
CA ILE A 105 -12.71 9.44 13.46
C ILE A 105 -11.66 10.03 12.51
N ASP A 106 -11.62 11.36 12.35
CA ASP A 106 -10.70 12.05 11.45
C ASP A 106 -9.25 11.95 11.92
N GLY A 107 -9.02 12.18 13.22
CA GLY A 107 -7.71 12.02 13.84
C GLY A 107 -7.21 10.57 13.80
N PHE A 108 -8.12 9.59 13.88
CA PHE A 108 -7.76 8.18 13.72
C PHE A 108 -7.37 7.84 12.27
N VAL A 109 -8.06 8.41 11.27
CA VAL A 109 -7.81 8.11 9.84
C VAL A 109 -6.58 8.82 9.30
N ARG A 110 -6.27 10.02 9.82
CA ARG A 110 -5.11 10.83 9.41
C ARG A 110 -4.33 11.32 10.65
N PRO A 111 -3.60 10.41 11.33
CA PRO A 111 -2.77 10.82 12.45
C PRO A 111 -1.63 11.72 11.95
N GLU A 112 -1.36 12.80 12.68
CA GLU A 112 -0.25 13.72 12.39
C GLU A 112 1.12 13.09 12.67
N ASN A 113 1.17 12.15 13.61
CA ASN A 113 2.38 11.41 13.98
C ASN A 113 2.17 9.91 13.71
N LEU A 114 3.08 9.32 12.95
CA LEU A 114 3.00 7.92 12.51
C LEU A 114 3.87 6.98 13.34
N SER A 115 4.64 7.51 14.30
CA SER A 115 5.41 6.73 15.27
C SER A 115 4.50 6.22 16.39
N HIS A 116 4.75 5.00 16.86
CA HIS A 116 4.06 4.40 18.00
C HIS A 116 5.05 3.97 19.08
N GLY A 117 4.59 3.92 20.33
CA GLY A 117 5.36 3.39 21.47
C GLY A 117 5.06 1.92 21.80
N MET A 118 4.28 1.23 20.97
CA MET A 118 3.88 -0.16 21.20
C MET A 118 5.06 -1.13 20.99
N THR A 119 5.05 -2.22 21.76
CA THR A 119 5.94 -3.37 21.57
C THR A 119 5.55 -4.18 20.33
N ASP A 120 6.46 -5.01 19.83
CA ASP A 120 6.22 -5.83 18.64
C ASP A 120 5.08 -6.84 18.83
N ASP A 121 4.91 -7.39 20.03
CA ASP A 121 3.81 -8.30 20.34
C ASP A 121 2.45 -7.58 20.35
N GLU A 122 2.41 -6.35 20.87
CA GLU A 122 1.21 -5.50 20.83
C GLU A 122 0.87 -5.08 19.39
N LEU A 123 1.87 -4.72 18.59
CA LEU A 123 1.70 -4.44 17.17
C LEU A 123 1.17 -5.65 16.41
N PHE A 124 1.78 -6.81 16.65
CA PHE A 124 1.39 -8.05 15.99
C PHE A 124 -0.05 -8.42 16.35
N TRP A 125 -0.40 -8.36 17.64
CA TRP A 125 -1.77 -8.53 18.11
C TRP A 125 -2.72 -7.58 17.39
N ARG A 126 -2.39 -6.28 17.30
CA ARG A 126 -3.23 -5.29 16.61
C ARG A 126 -3.35 -5.54 15.10
N ALA A 127 -2.27 -5.93 14.44
CA ALA A 127 -2.26 -6.25 13.01
C ALA A 127 -3.01 -7.55 12.69
N SER A 128 -3.11 -8.47 13.65
CA SER A 128 -3.84 -9.74 13.52
C SER A 128 -5.36 -9.60 13.66
N MET A 129 -5.86 -8.46 14.15
CA MET A 129 -7.28 -8.23 14.32
C MET A 129 -7.96 -7.98 12.96
N VAL A 130 -9.08 -8.66 12.71
CA VAL A 130 -9.93 -8.45 11.53
C VAL A 130 -11.11 -7.55 11.93
N PRO A 131 -11.42 -6.49 11.17
CA PRO A 131 -12.58 -5.64 11.47
C PRO A 131 -13.88 -6.45 11.36
N VAL A 132 -14.70 -6.38 12.41
CA VAL A 132 -15.98 -7.10 12.48
C VAL A 132 -17.05 -6.46 11.57
N LYS A 133 -16.98 -5.13 11.36
CA LYS A 133 -17.87 -4.41 10.45
C LYS A 133 -17.18 -4.26 9.09
N GLU A 134 -17.84 -4.75 8.03
CA GLU A 134 -17.30 -4.66 6.66
C GLU A 134 -17.21 -3.22 6.15
N GLU A 135 -18.13 -2.36 6.59
CA GLU A 135 -18.21 -0.96 6.15
C GLU A 135 -17.49 -0.02 7.11
N TYR A 136 -16.58 0.78 6.55
CA TYR A 136 -15.83 1.78 7.29
C TYR A 136 -16.65 3.07 7.47
N PRO A 137 -16.52 3.77 8.61
CA PRO A 137 -17.23 5.03 8.87
C PRO A 137 -16.64 6.23 8.08
N TYR A 138 -15.85 5.97 7.04
CA TYR A 138 -15.21 6.96 6.19
C TYR A 138 -14.91 6.35 4.81
N ASP A 139 -14.83 7.21 3.80
CA ASP A 139 -14.50 6.78 2.45
C ASP A 139 -13.05 6.29 2.38
N ARG A 140 -12.89 5.01 2.08
CA ARG A 140 -11.57 4.43 1.82
C ARG A 140 -11.20 4.60 0.37
N VAL A 141 -10.13 5.36 0.15
CA VAL A 141 -9.45 5.38 -1.14
C VAL A 141 -8.46 4.21 -1.18
N PRO A 142 -8.53 3.31 -2.18
CA PRO A 142 -7.52 2.28 -2.36
C PRO A 142 -6.13 2.92 -2.48
N LYS A 143 -5.18 2.49 -1.64
CA LYS A 143 -3.80 2.99 -1.64
C LYS A 143 -2.82 1.87 -1.97
N VAL A 144 -1.74 2.23 -2.65
CA VAL A 144 -0.59 1.33 -2.88
C VAL A 144 0.50 1.67 -1.87
N ALA A 145 0.98 0.65 -1.14
CA ALA A 145 2.07 0.80 -0.18
C ALA A 145 3.42 0.43 -0.83
N PHE A 146 4.41 1.31 -0.67
CA PHE A 146 5.80 1.11 -1.05
C PHE A 146 6.64 0.88 0.22
N MET A 147 7.34 -0.25 0.28
CA MET A 147 8.27 -0.56 1.37
C MET A 147 9.69 -0.60 0.81
N PHE A 148 10.55 0.31 1.29
CA PHE A 148 11.96 0.35 0.95
C PHE A 148 12.80 -0.32 2.04
N LEU A 149 13.48 -1.41 1.70
CA LEU A 149 14.42 -2.08 2.60
C LEU A 149 15.83 -1.61 2.27
N THR A 150 16.39 -0.74 3.09
CA THR A 150 17.69 -0.09 2.83
C THR A 150 18.71 -0.48 3.90
N ARG A 151 19.99 -0.49 3.52
CA ARG A 151 21.12 -0.66 4.45
C ARG A 151 21.79 0.68 4.82
N GLY A 152 21.19 1.81 4.44
CA GLY A 152 21.77 3.15 4.51
C GLY A 152 20.92 4.13 3.70
N PRO A 153 21.51 5.16 3.07
CA PRO A 153 20.77 6.12 2.25
C PRO A 153 19.93 5.48 1.16
N LEU A 154 18.68 5.94 1.01
CA LEU A 154 17.77 5.46 -0.01
C LEU A 154 18.34 5.78 -1.40
N PRO A 155 18.68 4.78 -2.23
CA PRO A 155 19.18 5.02 -3.57
C PRO A 155 18.11 5.74 -4.40
N MET A 156 18.55 6.70 -5.22
CA MET A 156 17.66 7.51 -6.07
C MET A 156 16.61 8.31 -5.29
N LEU A 157 16.88 8.69 -4.03
CA LEU A 157 15.98 9.53 -3.22
C LEU A 157 15.39 10.73 -4.00
N PRO A 158 16.15 11.53 -4.76
CA PRO A 158 15.59 12.67 -5.51
C PRO A 158 14.59 12.28 -6.61
N LEU A 159 14.72 11.08 -7.19
CA LEU A 159 13.76 10.55 -8.15
C LEU A 159 12.47 10.15 -7.44
N TRP A 160 12.60 9.43 -6.34
CA TRP A 160 11.45 8.97 -5.57
C TRP A 160 10.66 10.12 -4.97
N GLU A 161 11.34 11.19 -4.51
CA GLU A 161 10.66 12.41 -4.06
C GLU A 161 9.74 12.98 -5.15
N LYS A 162 10.24 13.06 -6.39
CA LYS A 162 9.43 13.54 -7.53
C LYS A 162 8.30 12.58 -7.88
N PHE A 163 8.52 11.28 -7.76
CA PHE A 163 7.52 10.25 -8.06
C PHE A 163 6.34 10.31 -7.08
N PHE A 164 6.62 10.45 -5.79
CA PHE A 164 5.60 10.45 -4.74
C PHE A 164 4.91 11.81 -4.56
N LYS A 165 5.58 12.91 -4.94
CA LYS A 165 5.04 14.26 -4.80
C LYS A 165 3.65 14.40 -5.45
N GLY A 166 2.68 14.88 -4.68
CA GLY A 166 1.30 15.10 -5.16
C GLY A 166 0.43 13.84 -5.24
N ASN A 167 0.97 12.65 -4.92
CA ASN A 167 0.25 11.37 -4.95
C ASN A 167 0.04 10.75 -3.56
N GLU A 168 0.25 11.51 -2.48
CA GLU A 168 0.15 11.06 -1.07
C GLU A 168 -1.22 10.46 -0.70
N LYS A 169 -2.28 10.86 -1.41
CA LYS A 169 -3.63 10.32 -1.20
C LYS A 169 -3.81 8.90 -1.74
N TYR A 170 -2.98 8.48 -2.70
CA TYR A 170 -3.05 7.16 -3.34
C TYR A 170 -1.87 6.27 -2.98
N LEU A 171 -0.79 6.83 -2.44
CA LEU A 171 0.45 6.12 -2.16
C LEU A 171 0.81 6.26 -0.67
N SER A 172 1.24 5.16 -0.08
CA SER A 172 1.84 5.13 1.25
C SER A 172 3.29 4.68 1.13
N VAL A 173 4.22 5.32 1.84
CA VAL A 173 5.65 5.02 1.78
C VAL A 173 6.16 4.64 3.16
N TYR A 174 6.96 3.58 3.21
CA TYR A 174 7.63 3.07 4.41
C TYR A 174 9.10 2.78 4.09
N VAL A 175 10.00 3.14 4.99
CA VAL A 175 11.44 2.93 4.82
C VAL A 175 11.99 2.17 6.01
N HIS A 176 12.42 0.93 5.81
CA HIS A 176 13.11 0.14 6.81
C HIS A 176 14.63 0.35 6.68
N THR A 177 15.27 0.70 7.79
CA THR A 177 16.68 1.07 7.87
C THR A 177 17.39 0.30 8.98
N PRO A 178 18.72 0.08 8.90
CA PRO A 178 19.48 -0.52 9.98
C PRO A 178 19.43 0.34 11.26
N PRO A 179 19.76 -0.23 12.43
CA PRO A 179 19.70 0.51 13.68
C PRO A 179 20.79 1.58 13.69
N GLY A 180 20.47 2.77 14.19
CA GLY A 180 21.40 3.91 14.24
C GLY A 180 21.55 4.71 12.94
N TYR A 181 20.88 4.32 11.86
CA TYR A 181 20.73 5.18 10.69
C TYR A 181 19.55 6.13 10.91
N ASP A 182 19.74 7.43 10.64
CA ASP A 182 18.70 8.45 10.72
C ASP A 182 18.51 9.09 9.33
N MET A 183 17.26 9.14 8.87
CA MET A 183 16.92 9.65 7.56
C MET A 183 16.56 11.14 7.65
N ASN A 184 17.55 12.01 7.44
CA ASN A 184 17.34 13.45 7.42
C ASN A 184 16.69 13.92 6.10
N VAL A 185 15.38 14.16 6.13
CA VAL A 185 14.60 14.70 5.00
C VAL A 185 13.78 15.91 5.45
N SER A 186 13.42 16.79 4.51
CA SER A 186 12.54 17.94 4.81
C SER A 186 11.17 17.46 5.29
N ARG A 187 10.48 18.27 6.11
CA ARG A 187 9.11 18.00 6.59
C ARG A 187 8.09 17.82 5.45
N ASP A 188 8.34 18.47 4.32
CA ASP A 188 7.51 18.37 3.12
C ASP A 188 7.82 17.12 2.27
N SER A 189 8.85 16.34 2.65
CA SER A 189 9.25 15.15 1.92
C SER A 189 8.25 14.02 2.16
N PRO A 190 7.90 13.22 1.13
CA PRO A 190 7.05 12.04 1.30
C PRO A 190 7.67 10.97 2.22
N PHE A 191 8.97 11.09 2.54
CA PHE A 191 9.71 10.20 3.42
C PHE A 191 9.76 10.65 4.88
N TYR A 192 9.27 11.85 5.19
CA TYR A 192 9.28 12.39 6.54
C TYR A 192 8.42 11.54 7.49
N ASP A 193 8.97 11.17 8.64
CA ASP A 193 8.37 10.27 9.64
C ASP A 193 7.86 8.93 9.06
N ARG A 194 8.50 8.43 8.00
CA ARG A 194 8.20 7.12 7.37
C ARG A 194 9.20 6.02 7.69
N GLN A 195 10.17 6.31 8.54
CA GLN A 195 11.23 5.39 8.90
C GLN A 195 10.74 4.35 9.93
N ILE A 196 10.97 3.07 9.63
CA ILE A 196 10.75 1.94 10.54
C ILE A 196 12.12 1.47 11.02
N PRO A 197 12.48 1.69 12.30
CA PRO A 197 13.77 1.27 12.82
C PRO A 197 13.83 -0.25 12.91
N SER A 198 14.95 -0.84 12.49
CA SER A 198 15.20 -2.26 12.71
C SER A 198 15.59 -2.55 14.16
N GLN A 199 15.26 -3.73 14.66
CA GLN A 199 15.81 -4.21 15.93
C GLN A 199 17.34 -4.37 15.86
N VAL A 200 18.02 -4.04 16.97
CA VAL A 200 19.46 -4.29 17.11
C VAL A 200 19.68 -5.79 17.22
N ARG A 201 20.50 -6.36 16.34
CA ARG A 201 20.99 -7.72 16.54
C ARG A 201 22.06 -7.66 17.63
N PHE A 202 21.75 -8.19 18.80
CA PHE A 202 22.80 -8.46 19.79
C PHE A 202 23.64 -9.61 19.26
N ASP A 203 24.83 -9.30 18.77
CA ASP A 203 25.82 -10.33 18.46
C ASP A 203 26.29 -10.90 19.80
N ALA A 204 25.98 -12.18 20.06
CA ALA A 204 26.47 -12.90 21.23
C ALA A 204 27.99 -13.03 21.12
N GLY A 205 28.71 -12.08 21.71
CA GLY A 205 30.17 -11.97 21.58
C GLY A 205 30.77 -10.78 22.31
N GLN A 206 30.32 -10.47 23.54
CA GLN A 206 31.11 -9.72 24.52
C GLN A 206 30.63 -10.04 25.94
#